data_AF-A0A2V7CRT3-F1
#
_entry.id   AF-A0A2V7CRT3-F1
#
_cell.length_a   1.000
_cell.length_b   1.000
_cell.length_c   1.000
_cell.angle_alpha   90.00
_cell.angle_beta   90.00
_cell.angle_gamma   90.00
#
_symmetry.space_group_name_H-M   'P 1'
#
loop_
_entity.id
_entity.type
_entity.pdbx_description
1 polymer ?
#
loop_
_entity_poly.entity_id
_entity_poly.type
_entity_poly.pdbx_seq_one_letter_code
_entity_poly.pdbx_strand_id
1 'polypeptide(L)'
;MRAALGFAGLPIPSYDRALWALRSWLDSWSGIGRVAVGMARQGYDLQLTRYDERGWRATFFTSGMEHSPTSATGSAWERTPWHAVQGAAWEALRRARMDR
;
A
#
# COMPACT_ATOMS: atom_id res chain seq x y z
N MET A 1 22.48 -48.89 -9.47
CA MET A 1 22.48 -47.71 -8.58
C MET A 1 21.05 -47.21 -8.47
N ARG A 2 20.43 -47.33 -7.28
CA ARG A 2 19.04 -46.90 -6.99
C ARG A 2 19.08 -45.74 -5.98
N ALA A 3 18.02 -44.94 -6.05
CA ALA A 3 17.43 -44.08 -5.02
C ALA A 3 17.63 -42.57 -5.21
N ALA A 4 16.48 -41.90 -5.33
CA ALA A 4 16.26 -40.49 -5.58
C ALA A 4 16.71 -39.63 -4.39
N LEU A 5 17.49 -38.60 -4.67
CA LEU A 5 17.77 -37.54 -3.70
C LEU A 5 16.51 -36.70 -3.49
N GLY A 6 16.13 -36.57 -2.23
CA GLY A 6 14.95 -35.84 -1.79
C GLY A 6 14.99 -34.35 -2.16
N PHE A 7 13.97 -33.93 -2.89
CA PHE A 7 13.71 -32.51 -3.18
C PHE A 7 12.46 -31.97 -2.45
N ALA A 8 11.91 -32.74 -1.50
CA ALA A 8 10.63 -32.43 -0.85
C ALA A 8 10.76 -31.96 0.61
N GLY A 9 11.97 -31.66 1.09
CA GLY A 9 12.24 -31.33 2.50
C GLY A 9 12.94 -30.00 2.74
N LEU A 10 13.01 -29.09 1.75
CA LEU A 10 13.60 -27.78 1.98
C LEU A 10 12.65 -26.96 2.88
N PRO A 11 13.12 -26.43 4.03
CA PRO A 11 12.34 -25.50 4.81
C PRO A 11 12.04 -24.29 3.92
N ILE A 12 10.76 -23.89 3.88
CA ILE A 12 10.33 -22.64 3.27
C ILE A 12 11.32 -21.55 3.70
N PRO A 13 11.97 -20.81 2.77
CA PRO A 13 12.98 -19.83 3.13
C PRO A 13 12.44 -18.91 4.22
N SER A 14 13.19 -18.71 5.30
CA SER A 14 12.83 -17.81 6.40
C SER A 14 12.51 -16.38 5.90
N TYR A 15 13.06 -15.99 4.75
CA TYR A 15 12.71 -14.79 4.00
C TYR A 15 11.24 -14.75 3.58
N ASP A 16 10.69 -15.85 3.05
CA ASP A 16 9.28 -15.91 2.64
C ASP A 16 8.35 -15.72 3.83
N ARG A 17 8.70 -16.28 5.00
CA ARG A 17 7.92 -16.09 6.23
C ARG A 17 7.99 -14.65 6.73
N ALA A 18 9.17 -14.02 6.73
CA ALA A 18 9.33 -12.63 7.14
C ALA A 18 8.60 -11.67 6.19
N LEU A 19 8.70 -11.93 4.88
CA LEU A 19 8.02 -11.14 3.85
C LEU A 19 6.50 -11.30 3.95
N TRP A 20 6.02 -12.51 4.20
CA TRP A 20 4.60 -12.78 4.43
C TRP A 20 4.10 -12.10 5.70
N ALA A 21 4.85 -12.18 6.80
CA ALA A 21 4.50 -11.49 8.05
C ALA A 21 4.46 -9.97 7.87
N LEU A 22 5.42 -9.40 7.12
CA LEU A 22 5.43 -7.98 6.78
C LEU A 22 4.22 -7.61 5.91
N ARG A 23 3.92 -8.40 4.88
CA ARG A 23 2.76 -8.20 4.00
C ARG A 23 1.46 -8.23 4.81
N SER A 24 1.27 -9.23 5.67
CA SER A 24 0.09 -9.36 6.53
C SER A 24 -0.03 -8.23 7.55
N TRP A 25 1.09 -7.76 8.12
CA TRP A 25 1.09 -6.63 9.03
C TRP A 25 0.78 -5.31 8.33
N LEU A 26 1.30 -5.14 7.11
CA LEU A 26 1.00 -3.98 6.27
C LEU A 26 -0.46 -3.99 5.81
N ASP A 27 -1.01 -5.16 5.49
CA ASP A 27 -2.42 -5.41 5.18
C ASP A 27 -3.33 -5.39 6.43
N SER A 28 -2.98 -4.57 7.41
CA SER A 28 -3.78 -4.30 8.59
C SER A 28 -4.09 -2.81 8.68
N TRP A 29 -5.11 -2.45 9.47
CA TRP A 29 -5.42 -1.05 9.76
C TRP A 29 -4.24 -0.29 10.37
N SER A 30 -3.43 -0.96 11.19
CA SER A 30 -2.20 -0.38 11.73
C SER A 30 -1.14 -0.14 10.66
N GLY A 31 -1.03 -1.04 9.68
CA GLY A 31 -0.16 -0.86 8.51
C GLY A 31 -0.58 0.33 7.66
N ILE A 32 -1.88 0.42 7.35
CA ILE A 32 -2.48 1.57 6.64
C ILE A 32 -2.21 2.88 7.38
N GLY A 33 -2.42 2.91 8.70
CA GLY A 33 -2.16 4.09 9.52
C GLY A 33 -0.70 4.56 9.45
N ARG A 34 0.27 3.64 9.39
CA ARG A 34 1.69 4.01 9.24
C ARG A 34 1.98 4.67 7.89
N VAL A 35 1.35 4.21 6.82
CA VAL A 35 1.48 4.84 5.49
C VAL A 35 0.87 6.23 5.52
N ALA A 36 -0.32 6.38 6.10
CA ALA A 36 -0.97 7.67 6.25
C ALA A 36 -0.09 8.67 7.03
N VAL A 37 0.51 8.25 8.15
CA VAL A 37 1.43 9.10 8.93
C VAL A 37 2.70 9.44 8.12
N GLY A 38 3.24 8.49 7.37
CA GLY A 38 4.40 8.72 6.51
C GLY A 38 4.11 9.73 5.39
N MET A 39 2.92 9.67 4.80
CA MET A 39 2.47 10.61 3.77
C MET A 39 2.14 11.99 4.36
N ALA A 40 1.54 12.05 5.55
CA ALA A 40 1.31 13.31 6.26
C ALA A 40 2.61 14.07 6.55
N ARG A 41 3.68 13.37 6.92
CA ARG A 41 5.03 13.97 7.07
C ARG A 41 5.62 14.50 5.76
N GLN A 42 5.14 14.02 4.63
CA GLN A 42 5.52 14.48 3.30
C GLN A 42 4.56 15.58 2.77
N GLY A 43 3.62 16.02 3.59
CA GLY A 43 2.64 17.05 3.22
C GLY A 43 1.48 16.51 2.40
N TYR A 44 1.00 15.29 2.70
CA TYR A 44 -0.19 14.73 2.09
C TYR A 44 -1.26 14.28 3.10
N ASP A 45 -2.51 14.65 2.82
CA ASP A 45 -3.68 14.20 3.56
C ASP A 45 -4.36 13.03 2.84
N LEU A 46 -4.90 12.06 3.60
CA LEU A 46 -5.53 10.86 3.07
C LEU A 46 -7.06 10.90 3.20
N GLN A 47 -7.76 10.69 2.09
CA GLN A 47 -9.16 10.25 2.08
C GLN A 47 -9.22 8.77 1.72
N LEU A 48 -9.84 7.97 2.59
CA LEU A 48 -10.08 6.55 2.35
C LEU A 48 -11.57 6.26 2.47
N THR A 49 -12.17 5.80 1.37
CA THR A 49 -13.62 5.54 1.26
C THR A 49 -13.88 4.07 0.93
N ARG A 50 -14.75 3.43 1.71
CA ARG A 50 -15.26 2.08 1.42
C ARG A 50 -16.55 2.19 0.60
N TYR A 51 -16.65 1.35 -0.43
CA TYR A 51 -17.87 1.17 -1.22
C TYR A 51 -18.37 -0.27 -1.07
N ASP A 52 -18.78 -0.62 0.15
CA ASP A 52 -19.26 -1.95 0.53
C ASP A 52 -18.41 -3.11 -0.02
N GLU A 53 -19.02 -3.97 -0.84
CA GLU A 53 -18.38 -5.10 -1.49
C GLU A 53 -17.64 -4.73 -2.77
N ARG A 54 -17.84 -3.52 -3.30
CA ARG A 54 -17.26 -3.07 -4.57
C ARG A 54 -15.77 -2.75 -4.43
N GLY A 55 -15.34 -2.34 -3.24
CA GLY A 55 -13.94 -2.12 -2.91
C GLY A 55 -13.70 -0.81 -2.18
N TRP A 56 -12.49 -0.29 -2.35
CA TRP A 56 -11.94 0.84 -1.63
C TRP A 56 -11.34 1.84 -2.59
N ARG A 57 -11.57 3.12 -2.30
CA ARG A 57 -10.86 4.22 -2.95
C ARG A 57 -9.98 4.92 -1.93
N ALA A 58 -8.70 5.05 -2.24
CA ALA A 58 -7.79 5.93 -1.52
C ALA A 58 -7.41 7.11 -2.42
N THR A 59 -7.40 8.31 -1.85
CA THR A 59 -6.95 9.53 -2.52
C THR A 59 -6.04 10.31 -1.58
N PHE A 60 -4.86 10.70 -2.07
CA PHE A 60 -3.95 11.61 -1.37
C PHE A 60 -4.02 13.01 -1.99
N PHE A 61 -4.10 14.02 -1.13
CA PHE A 61 -4.12 15.44 -1.48
C PHE A 61 -2.90 16.12 -0.88
N THR A 62 -2.35 17.15 -1.51
CA THR A 62 -1.35 17.99 -0.84
C THR A 62 -1.99 18.70 0.34
N SER A 63 -1.41 18.55 1.53
CA SER A 63 -1.89 19.14 2.78
C SER A 63 -1.91 20.67 2.69
N GLY A 64 -2.91 21.29 3.34
CA GLY A 64 -3.07 22.75 3.38
C GLY A 64 -3.84 23.36 2.21
N MET A 65 -4.22 22.56 1.20
CA MET A 65 -5.24 22.90 0.21
C MET A 65 -6.54 22.20 0.62
N GLU A 66 -7.70 22.85 0.44
CA GLU A 66 -8.98 22.12 0.50
C GLU A 66 -8.91 20.91 -0.43
N HIS A 67 -9.52 19.76 -0.06
CA HIS A 67 -9.54 18.51 -0.83
C HIS A 67 -10.26 18.68 -2.19
N SER A 68 -9.65 19.47 -3.06
CA SER A 68 -10.12 19.85 -4.37
C SER A 68 -9.68 18.80 -5.39
N PRO A 69 -10.47 18.52 -6.44
CA PRO A 69 -10.12 17.55 -7.47
C PRO A 69 -8.77 17.82 -8.15
N THR A 70 -8.42 19.09 -8.32
CA THR A 70 -7.13 19.55 -8.89
C THR A 70 -5.94 19.37 -7.95
N SER A 71 -6.18 19.20 -6.65
CA SER A 71 -5.15 18.97 -5.62
C SER A 71 -4.90 17.48 -5.36
N ALA A 72 -5.72 16.59 -5.94
CA ALA A 72 -5.55 15.15 -5.81
C ALA A 72 -4.27 14.70 -6.55
N THR A 73 -3.25 14.35 -5.77
CA THR A 73 -1.93 13.99 -6.30
C THR A 73 -1.84 12.50 -6.62
N GLY A 74 -2.60 11.65 -5.92
CA GLY A 74 -2.67 10.21 -6.23
C GLY A 74 -4.01 9.61 -5.81
N SER A 75 -4.55 8.69 -6.60
CA SER A 75 -5.81 8.00 -6.35
C SER A 75 -5.73 6.56 -6.85
N ALA A 76 -6.19 5.60 -6.04
CA ALA A 76 -6.30 4.22 -6.46
C ALA A 76 -7.60 3.58 -6.00
N TRP A 77 -8.12 2.68 -6.83
CA TRP A 77 -9.27 1.85 -6.56
C TRP A 77 -8.85 0.39 -6.47
N GLU A 78 -9.11 -0.27 -5.36
CA GLU A 78 -8.70 -1.65 -5.15
C GLU A 78 -9.71 -2.45 -4.32
N ARG A 79 -9.61 -3.77 -4.41
CA ARG A 79 -10.44 -4.72 -3.63
C ARG A 79 -10.24 -4.60 -2.12
N THR A 80 -9.04 -4.20 -1.69
CA THR A 80 -8.64 -4.12 -0.27
C THR A 80 -8.20 -2.70 0.05
N PRO A 81 -8.39 -2.22 1.30
CA PRO A 81 -7.98 -0.88 1.68
C PRO A 81 -6.45 -0.70 1.60
N TRP A 82 -5.68 -1.74 1.91
CA TRP A 82 -4.22 -1.73 1.82
C TRP A 82 -3.71 -1.44 0.41
N HIS A 83 -4.14 -2.23 -0.58
CA HIS A 83 -3.72 -2.01 -1.97
C HIS A 83 -4.14 -0.63 -2.48
N ALA A 84 -5.34 -0.14 -2.12
CA ALA A 84 -5.78 1.20 -2.50
C ALA A 84 -4.83 2.27 -1.94
N VAL A 85 -4.53 2.22 -0.64
CA VAL A 85 -3.67 3.21 0.00
C VAL A 85 -2.24 3.15 -0.55
N GLN A 86 -1.68 1.96 -0.78
CA GLN A 86 -0.36 1.82 -1.39
C GLN A 86 -0.31 2.36 -2.81
N GLY A 87 -1.29 2.02 -3.65
CA GLY A 87 -1.37 2.47 -5.03
C GLY A 87 -1.46 3.99 -5.11
N ALA A 88 -2.34 4.60 -4.29
CA ALA A 88 -2.51 6.05 -4.26
C ALA A 88 -1.26 6.77 -3.73
N ALA A 89 -0.61 6.23 -2.69
CA ALA A 89 0.63 6.81 -2.15
C ALA A 89 1.75 6.77 -3.18
N TRP A 90 1.92 5.62 -3.84
CA TRP A 90 2.93 5.43 -4.87
C TRP A 90 2.73 6.38 -6.06
N GLU A 91 1.49 6.54 -6.51
CA GLU A 91 1.15 7.50 -7.57
C GLU A 91 1.49 8.93 -7.15
N ALA A 92 1.07 9.35 -5.94
CA ALA A 92 1.33 10.69 -5.43
C ALA A 92 2.83 11.02 -5.39
N LEU A 93 3.65 10.10 -4.85
CA LEU A 93 5.10 10.27 -4.76
C LEU A 93 5.78 10.28 -6.13
N ARG A 94 5.30 9.45 -7.07
CA ARG A 94 5.81 9.47 -8.45
C ARG A 94 5.54 10.81 -9.12
N ARG A 95 4.33 11.36 -9.00
CA ARG A 95 3.99 12.66 -9.60
C ARG A 95 4.81 13.80 -8.99
N ALA A 96 4.93 13.82 -7.67
CA ALA A 96 5.77 14.81 -6.96
C ALA A 96 7.23 14.82 -7.43
N ARG A 97 7.76 13.66 -7.84
CA ARG A 97 9.12 13.56 -8.40
C ARG A 97 9.22 14.15 -9.81
N MET A 98 8.16 14.10 -10.61
CA MET A 98 8.15 14.61 -11.98
C MET A 98 7.98 16.14 -12.02
N ASP A 99 7.34 16.72 -11.00
CA ASP A 99 7.08 18.16 -10.89
C ASP A 99 8.26 18.97 -10.30
N ARG A 100 9.39 18.31 -10.02
CA ARG A 100 10.60 18.89 -9.40
C ARG A 100 11.75 18.98 -10.40
#